data_AF-A0A534K9J8-F1
#
_entry.id   AF-A0A534K9J8-F1
#
_cell.length_a   1.000
_cell.length_b   1.000
_cell.length_c   1.000
_cell.angle_alpha   90.00
_cell.angle_beta   90.00
_cell.angle_gamma   90.00
#
_symmetry.space_group_name_H-M   'P 1'
#
loop_
_entity.id
_entity.type
_entity.pdbx_description
1 polymer ?
#
loop_
_entity_poly.entity_id
_entity_poly.type
_entity_poly.pdbx_seq_one_letter_code
_entity_poly.pdbx_strand_id
1 'polypeptide(L)'
;MVDILGTAAIVIATVVAIVVPFVVVPEILERRGGYNPRSGFVRGVVWASFLAIVLVPATASGFLPSVTNPADWLIFLVAMAVAVLYDYYRLNPEKVPWARAKPDR
;
A
#
# COMPACT_ATOMS: atom_id res chain seq x y z
N MET A 1 -24.65 8.44 18.42
CA MET A 1 -23.56 7.61 18.96
C MET A 1 -22.62 7.30 17.81
N VAL A 2 -21.32 7.53 17.96
CA VAL A 2 -20.34 7.06 16.99
C VAL A 2 -20.34 5.53 17.02
N ASP A 3 -20.52 4.88 15.88
CA ASP A 3 -20.39 3.42 15.78
C ASP A 3 -18.92 3.05 15.86
N ILE A 4 -18.48 2.74 17.08
CA ILE A 4 -17.10 2.39 17.41
C ILE A 4 -16.66 1.14 16.64
N LEU A 5 -17.57 0.18 16.42
CA LEU A 5 -17.26 -1.07 15.72
C LEU A 5 -17.04 -0.81 14.23
N GLY A 6 -17.92 -0.03 13.60
CA GLY A 6 -17.76 0.39 12.20
C GLY A 6 -16.46 1.17 11.97
N THR A 7 -16.15 2.10 12.87
CA THR A 7 -14.91 2.89 12.80
C THR A 7 -13.67 2.01 12.95
N ALA A 8 -13.67 1.09 13.92
CA ALA A 8 -12.57 0.15 14.12
C ALA A 8 -12.38 -0.79 12.91
N ALA A 9 -13.47 -1.28 12.32
CA ALA A 9 -13.41 -2.13 11.14
C ALA A 9 -12.78 -1.42 9.94
N ILE A 10 -13.14 -0.14 9.71
CA ILE A 10 -12.54 0.67 8.64
C ILE A 10 -11.04 0.84 8.88
N VAL A 11 -10.64 1.22 10.09
CA VAL A 11 -9.21 1.38 10.44
C VAL A 11 -8.44 0.09 10.22
N ILE A 12 -8.97 -1.05 10.69
CA ILE A 12 -8.34 -2.37 10.49
C ILE A 12 -8.23 -2.68 9.00
N ALA A 13 -9.30 -2.49 8.23
CA ALA A 13 -9.29 -2.72 6.79
C ALA A 13 -8.24 -1.84 6.07
N THR A 14 -8.11 -0.56 6.47
CA THR A 14 -7.08 0.33 5.93
C THR A 14 -5.67 -0.16 6.26
N VAL A 15 -5.42 -0.56 7.52
CA VAL A 15 -4.11 -1.10 7.92
C VAL A 15 -3.79 -2.37 7.13
N VAL A 16 -4.75 -3.29 7.01
CA VAL A 16 -4.58 -4.54 6.26
C VAL A 16 -4.30 -4.26 4.78
N ALA A 17 -5.04 -3.32 4.17
CA ALA A 17 -4.86 -2.93 2.78
C ALA A 17 -3.45 -2.40 2.48
N ILE A 18 -2.73 -1.86 3.47
CA ILE A 18 -1.35 -1.38 3.32
C ILE A 18 -0.35 -2.48 3.70
N VAL A 19 -0.51 -3.10 4.86
CA VAL A 19 0.47 -4.05 5.40
C VAL A 19 0.59 -5.30 4.55
N VAL A 20 -0.54 -5.84 4.08
CA VAL A 20 -0.52 -7.10 3.31
C VAL A 20 0.25 -6.97 1.99
N PRO A 21 -0.05 -5.99 1.11
CA PRO A 21 0.68 -5.84 -0.14
C PRO A 21 2.13 -5.43 0.07
N PHE A 22 2.40 -4.45 0.94
CA PHE A 22 3.74 -3.87 1.01
C PHE A 22 4.69 -4.64 1.91
N VAL A 23 4.21 -5.38 2.92
CA VAL A 23 5.08 -6.13 3.84
C VAL A 23 5.00 -7.62 3.56
N VAL A 24 3.79 -8.19 3.61
CA VAL A 24 3.58 -9.64 3.61
C VAL A 24 3.86 -10.27 2.25
N VAL A 25 3.29 -9.71 1.17
CA VAL A 25 3.47 -10.24 -0.19
C VAL A 25 4.95 -10.35 -0.61
N PRO A 26 5.78 -9.29 -0.53
CA PRO A 26 7.17 -9.39 -0.97
C PRO A 26 7.98 -10.31 -0.06
N GLU A 27 7.69 -10.37 1.24
CA GLU A 27 8.35 -11.28 2.19
C GLU A 27 8.04 -12.75 1.88
N ILE A 28 6.79 -13.06 1.50
CA ILE A 28 6.41 -14.41 1.04
C ILE A 28 7.13 -14.77 -0.26
N LEU A 29 7.16 -13.86 -1.24
CA LEU A 29 7.80 -14.10 -2.53
C LEU A 29 9.32 -14.29 -2.39
N GLU A 30 9.96 -13.51 -1.52
CA GLU A 30 11.38 -13.67 -1.20
C GLU A 30 11.64 -15.01 -0.51
N ARG A 31 10.92 -15.31 0.58
CA ARG A 31 11.18 -16.52 1.39
C ARG A 31 10.80 -17.83 0.71
N ARG A 32 9.71 -17.85 -0.07
CA ARG A 32 9.18 -19.07 -0.69
C ARG A 32 9.57 -19.22 -2.16
N GLY A 33 9.78 -18.11 -2.86
CA GLY A 33 10.08 -18.11 -4.28
C GLY A 33 11.52 -17.74 -4.64
N GLY A 34 12.33 -17.28 -3.67
CA GLY A 34 13.70 -16.81 -3.93
C GLY A 34 13.75 -15.56 -4.81
N TYR A 35 12.64 -14.84 -4.94
CA TYR A 35 12.56 -13.66 -5.79
C TYR A 35 13.27 -12.47 -5.14
N ASN A 36 13.99 -11.70 -5.96
CA ASN A 36 14.55 -10.43 -5.51
C ASN A 36 13.41 -9.44 -5.21
N PRO A 37 13.29 -8.93 -3.97
CA PRO A 37 12.22 -8.00 -3.60
C PRO A 37 12.29 -6.68 -4.38
N ARG A 38 13.46 -6.29 -4.91
CA ARG A 38 13.62 -5.10 -5.77
C ARG A 38 13.24 -5.34 -7.24
N SER A 39 12.97 -6.58 -7.63
CA SER A 39 12.62 -6.89 -9.02
C SER A 39 11.31 -6.21 -9.42
N GLY A 40 11.25 -5.74 -10.68
CA GLY A 40 10.03 -5.14 -11.23
C GLY A 40 8.82 -6.09 -11.17
N PHE A 41 9.05 -7.40 -11.25
CA PHE A 41 8.02 -8.43 -11.07
C PHE A 41 7.39 -8.38 -9.67
N VAL A 42 8.20 -8.47 -8.60
CA VAL A 42 7.69 -8.41 -7.22
C VAL A 42 6.97 -7.09 -6.97
N ARG A 43 7.51 -5.97 -7.49
CA ARG A 43 6.87 -4.65 -7.39
C ARG A 43 5.52 -4.62 -8.10
N GLY A 44 5.43 -5.19 -9.29
CA GLY A 44 4.18 -5.35 -10.02
C GLY A 44 3.15 -6.11 -9.20
N VAL A 45 3.53 -7.22 -8.57
CA VAL A 45 2.62 -8.02 -7.71
C VAL A 45 2.19 -7.26 -6.45
N VAL A 46 3.10 -6.53 -5.80
CA VAL A 46 2.81 -5.68 -4.64
C VAL A 46 1.79 -4.60 -5.01
N TRP A 47 2.02 -3.87 -6.09
CA TRP A 47 1.11 -2.81 -6.54
C TRP A 47 -0.23 -3.36 -7.03
N ALA A 48 -0.22 -4.46 -7.77
CA ALA A 48 -1.44 -5.10 -8.25
C ALA A 48 -2.31 -5.60 -7.08
N SER A 49 -1.70 -6.21 -6.06
CA SER A 49 -2.45 -6.68 -4.88
C SER A 49 -3.00 -5.51 -4.05
N PHE A 50 -2.22 -4.43 -3.87
CA PHE A 50 -2.71 -3.20 -3.23
C PHE A 50 -3.91 -2.61 -3.97
N LEU A 51 -3.77 -2.39 -5.28
CA LEU A 51 -4.84 -1.83 -6.11
C LEU A 51 -6.06 -2.75 -6.15
N ALA A 52 -5.87 -4.07 -6.16
CA ALA A 52 -6.99 -5.00 -6.10
C ALA A 52 -7.78 -4.87 -4.79
N ILE A 53 -7.11 -4.78 -3.64
CA ILE A 53 -7.77 -4.63 -2.34
C ILE A 53 -8.56 -3.32 -2.27
N VAL A 54 -8.03 -2.23 -2.82
CA VAL A 54 -8.66 -0.91 -2.77
C VAL A 54 -9.76 -0.76 -3.83
N LEU A 55 -9.46 -1.11 -5.08
CA LEU A 55 -10.32 -0.82 -6.22
C LEU A 55 -11.40 -1.87 -6.45
N VAL A 56 -11.18 -3.16 -6.14
CA VAL A 56 -12.19 -4.19 -6.41
C VAL A 56 -13.46 -3.95 -5.59
N PRO A 57 -13.42 -3.71 -4.27
CA PRO A 57 -14.62 -3.41 -3.50
C PRO A 57 -15.26 -2.07 -3.92
N ALA A 58 -14.44 -1.06 -4.21
CA ALA A 58 -14.93 0.26 -4.65
C ALA A 58 -15.62 0.20 -6.03
N THR A 59 -15.12 -0.65 -6.93
CA THR A 59 -15.75 -0.89 -8.23
C THR A 59 -17.03 -1.70 -8.07
N ALA A 60 -16.99 -2.79 -7.30
CA ALA A 60 -18.11 -3.70 -7.11
C ALA A 60 -19.31 -3.05 -6.40
N SER A 61 -19.05 -2.08 -5.51
CA SER A 61 -20.09 -1.31 -4.82
C SER A 61 -20.65 -0.14 -5.66
N GLY A 62 -20.08 0.13 -6.84
CA GLY A 62 -20.42 1.30 -7.65
C GLY A 62 -19.94 2.63 -7.04
N PHE A 63 -18.99 2.59 -6.10
CA PHE A 63 -18.45 3.79 -5.45
C PHE A 63 -17.62 4.65 -6.40
N LEU A 64 -16.73 4.05 -7.20
CA LEU A 64 -15.87 4.82 -8.11
C LEU A 64 -16.64 5.78 -9.04
N PRO A 65 -17.72 5.36 -9.73
CA PRO A 65 -18.50 6.29 -10.55
C PRO A 65 -19.40 7.25 -9.74
N SER A 66 -19.63 7.00 -8.43
CA SER A 66 -20.39 7.93 -7.58
C SER A 66 -19.55 9.10 -7.08
N VAL A 67 -18.22 9.01 -7.13
CA VAL A 67 -17.30 10.10 -6.79
C VAL A 67 -17.24 11.12 -7.92
N THR A 68 -18.06 12.16 -7.81
CA THR A 68 -18.16 13.25 -8.80
C THR A 68 -17.24 14.43 -8.51
N ASN A 69 -16.69 14.53 -7.30
CA ASN A 69 -15.85 15.65 -6.89
C ASN A 69 -14.38 15.43 -7.31
N PRO A 70 -13.79 16.31 -8.14
CA PRO A 70 -12.39 16.23 -8.53
C PRO A 70 -11.40 16.29 -7.34
N ALA A 71 -11.78 16.91 -6.22
CA ALA A 71 -10.93 17.00 -5.04
C ALA A 71 -10.66 15.63 -4.39
N ASP A 72 -11.63 14.72 -4.41
CA ASP A 72 -11.49 13.37 -3.83
C ASP A 72 -10.48 12.55 -4.66
N TRP A 73 -10.50 12.72 -5.98
CA TRP A 73 -9.51 12.14 -6.88
C TRP A 73 -8.10 12.71 -6.63
N LEU A 74 -8.00 14.01 -6.38
CA LEU A 74 -6.73 14.64 -6.04
C LEU A 74 -6.17 14.08 -4.71
N ILE A 75 -7.01 13.91 -3.70
CA ILE A 75 -6.61 13.31 -2.41
C ILE A 75 -6.11 11.88 -2.64
N PHE A 76 -6.82 11.09 -3.46
CA PHE A 76 -6.38 9.75 -3.83
C PHE A 76 -5.01 9.78 -4.53
N LEU A 77 -4.80 10.68 -5.50
CA LEU A 77 -3.51 10.82 -6.20
C LEU A 77 -2.37 11.22 -5.26
N VAL A 78 -2.61 12.12 -4.29
CA VAL A 78 -1.63 12.49 -3.28
C VAL A 78 -1.30 11.30 -2.39
N ALA A 79 -2.31 10.56 -1.93
CA ALA A 79 -2.11 9.33 -1.16
C ALA A 79 -1.31 8.29 -1.96
N MET A 80 -1.59 8.15 -3.26
CA MET A 80 -0.83 7.29 -4.16
C MET A 80 0.64 7.71 -4.27
N ALA A 81 0.91 9.00 -4.42
CA ALA A 81 2.27 9.52 -4.48
C ALA A 81 3.04 9.24 -3.19
N VAL A 82 2.41 9.40 -2.02
CA VAL A 82 3.00 9.07 -0.72
C VAL A 82 3.31 7.57 -0.63
N ALA A 83 2.40 6.71 -1.08
CA ALA A 83 2.64 5.27 -1.10
C ALA A 83 3.81 4.87 -2.01
N VAL A 84 3.91 5.47 -3.21
CA VAL A 84 5.04 5.28 -4.12
C VAL A 84 6.36 5.72 -3.49
N LEU A 85 6.35 6.88 -2.83
CA LEU A 85 7.53 7.42 -2.17
C LEU A 85 7.97 6.52 -1.01
N TYR A 86 7.02 6.04 -0.19
CA TYR A 86 7.29 5.09 0.88
C TYR A 86 7.90 3.79 0.34
N ASP A 87 7.31 3.21 -0.70
CA ASP A 87 7.84 1.97 -1.28
C ASP A 87 9.24 2.16 -1.87
N TYR A 88 9.47 3.29 -2.53
CA TYR A 88 10.79 3.67 -3.04
C TYR A 88 11.84 3.75 -1.91
N TYR A 89 11.52 4.43 -0.81
CA TYR A 89 12.43 4.56 0.33
C TYR A 89 12.66 3.26 1.08
N ARG A 90 11.64 2.42 1.21
CA ARG A 90 11.79 1.06 1.76
C ARG A 90 12.78 0.24 0.95
N LEU A 91 12.77 0.40 -0.38
CA LEU A 91 13.66 -0.31 -1.28
C LEU A 91 15.08 0.23 -1.32
N ASN A 92 15.24 1.54 -1.10
CA ASN A 92 16.50 2.26 -1.19
C ASN A 92 16.83 2.95 0.14
N PRO A 93 17.01 2.20 1.25
CA PRO A 93 17.24 2.77 2.58
C PRO A 93 18.47 3.69 2.64
N GLU A 94 19.48 3.46 1.80
CA GLU A 94 20.69 4.27 1.69
C GLU A 94 20.44 5.71 1.22
N LYS A 95 19.34 5.95 0.50
CA LYS A 95 18.95 7.26 -0.01
C LYS A 95 18.18 8.11 1.01
N VAL A 96 17.82 7.52 2.16
CA VAL A 96 16.99 8.17 3.17
C VAL A 96 17.87 8.63 4.35
N PRO A 97 17.97 9.94 4.64
CA PRO A 97 18.91 10.46 5.64
C PRO A 97 18.75 9.84 7.04
N TRP A 98 17.51 9.54 7.45
CA TRP A 98 17.20 8.94 8.75
C TRP A 98 17.31 7.41 8.80
N ALA A 99 17.31 6.72 7.65
CA ALA A 99 17.49 5.27 7.58
C ALA A 99 18.97 4.85 7.55
N ARG A 100 19.88 5.77 7.19
CA ARG A 100 21.34 5.59 7.30
C ARG A 100 21.83 5.35 8.73
N ALA A 101 21.03 5.66 9.73
CA ALA A 101 21.42 5.58 11.14
C ALA A 101 21.29 4.17 11.75
N LYS A 102 20.99 3.12 10.98
CA LYS A 102 21.13 1.74 11.48
C LYS A 102 22.59 1.30 11.31
N PRO A 103 23.35 1.14 12.40
CA PRO A 103 24.63 0.45 12.32
C PRO A 103 24.33 -1.00 11.99
N ASP A 104 24.88 -1.43 10.87
CA ASP A 104 25.32 -2.77 10.51
C ASP A 104 25.00 -3.82 11.61
N ARG A 105 23.99 -4.66 11.34
CA ARG A 105 23.82 -5.95 12.02
C ARG A 105 24.30 -7.05 11.09
#